data_AF-A0A0D0DEA0-F1
#
_entry.id   AF-A0A0D0DEA0-F1
#
_cell.length_a   1.000
_cell.length_b   1.000
_cell.length_c   1.000
_cell.angle_alpha   90.00
_cell.angle_beta   90.00
_cell.angle_gamma   90.00
#
_symmetry.space_group_name_H-M   'P 1'
#
loop_
_entity.id
_entity.type
_entity.pdbx_description
1 polymer ?
#
loop_
_entity_poly.entity_id
_entity_poly.type
_entity_poly.pdbx_seq_one_letter_code
_entity_poly.pdbx_strand_id
1 'polypeptide(L)'
;EGTLSGLYDVDNTLQLMVFHWVFIPWLQEELNTYQGCVNLARKHHDCNKVLPHGRLELIHMSPKDFGALDFKVTVDPAAIQQVRNIYIKPDHLVFNLIPGPLNVFLCECCNKLGCPVVNRSSVWTVYCQLYAVIQCYAKTPPILASINTEMEDDELTLLDGLQDLPFLKSEIHYYMGNVGGGLGLSKYFIVLQAPCILLVGSSY
;
A
#
# COMPACT_ATOMS: atom_id res chain seq x y z
N GLU A 1 9.13 -7.08 -21.41
CA GLU A 1 8.53 -7.73 -22.59
C GLU A 1 8.05 -6.70 -23.61
N GLY A 2 7.06 -5.85 -23.31
CA GLY A 2 6.52 -4.88 -24.30
C GLY A 2 7.52 -3.90 -24.93
N THR A 3 8.47 -3.36 -24.15
CA THR A 3 9.52 -2.45 -24.67
C THR A 3 10.50 -3.16 -25.59
N LEU A 4 10.82 -4.42 -25.29
CA LEU A 4 11.73 -5.25 -26.10
C LEU A 4 11.08 -5.70 -27.41
N SER A 5 9.75 -5.81 -27.44
CA SER A 5 8.96 -6.17 -28.61
C SER A 5 8.54 -4.98 -29.47
N GLY A 6 8.90 -3.74 -29.08
CA GLY A 6 8.49 -2.51 -29.77
C GLY A 6 7.00 -2.18 -29.67
N LEU A 7 6.28 -2.78 -28.71
CA LEU A 7 4.83 -2.54 -28.49
C LEU A 7 4.56 -1.31 -27.63
N TYR A 8 5.57 -0.85 -26.91
CA TYR A 8 5.48 0.23 -25.95
C TYR A 8 6.72 1.12 -26.04
N ASP A 9 6.48 2.41 -26.25
CA ASP A 9 7.45 3.48 -26.27
C ASP A 9 7.27 4.36 -25.02
N VAL A 10 8.33 4.44 -24.21
CA VAL A 10 8.34 5.18 -22.93
C VAL A 10 8.30 6.69 -23.20
N ASP A 11 8.85 7.14 -24.32
CA ASP A 11 8.92 8.56 -24.67
C ASP A 11 7.58 9.09 -25.22
N ASN A 12 6.63 8.20 -25.51
CA ASN A 12 5.31 8.54 -25.98
C ASN A 12 4.33 8.68 -24.79
N THR A 13 4.00 9.92 -24.43
CA THR A 13 3.11 10.24 -23.29
C THR A 13 1.75 9.55 -23.38
N LEU A 14 1.17 9.40 -24.56
CA LEU A 14 -0.13 8.73 -24.73
C LEU A 14 0.00 7.22 -24.45
N GLN A 15 1.05 6.58 -24.96
CA GLN A 15 1.32 5.17 -24.67
C GLN A 15 1.56 4.96 -23.19
N LEU A 16 2.34 5.85 -22.54
CA LEU A 16 2.58 5.83 -21.10
C LEU A 16 1.28 5.93 -20.30
N MET A 17 0.38 6.86 -20.65
CA MET A 17 -0.90 7.03 -19.97
C MET A 17 -1.84 5.82 -20.14
N VAL A 18 -1.92 5.27 -21.35
CA VAL A 18 -2.71 4.05 -21.62
C VAL A 18 -2.11 2.87 -20.87
N PHE A 19 -0.78 2.78 -20.82
CA PHE A 19 -0.07 1.76 -20.07
C PHE A 19 -0.38 1.85 -18.58
N HIS A 20 -0.27 3.03 -17.96
CA HIS A 20 -0.64 3.24 -16.55
C HIS A 20 -2.08 2.82 -16.27
N TRP A 21 -3.00 3.22 -17.13
CA TRP A 21 -4.43 2.92 -16.97
C TRP A 21 -4.74 1.41 -17.00
N VAL A 22 -4.05 0.63 -17.84
CA VAL A 22 -4.26 -0.81 -17.95
C VAL A 22 -3.46 -1.59 -16.91
N PHE A 23 -2.18 -1.28 -16.75
CA PHE A 23 -1.25 -2.11 -15.97
C PHE A 23 -1.28 -1.84 -14.48
N ILE A 24 -1.44 -0.59 -14.03
CA ILE A 24 -1.40 -0.28 -12.59
C ILE A 24 -2.57 -0.97 -11.85
N PRO A 25 -3.84 -0.84 -12.30
CA PRO A 25 -4.95 -1.51 -11.62
C PRO A 25 -4.80 -3.04 -11.62
N TRP A 26 -4.39 -3.62 -12.75
CA TRP A 26 -4.14 -5.06 -12.86
C TRP A 26 -3.04 -5.52 -11.89
N LEU A 27 -1.90 -4.83 -11.86
CA LEU A 27 -0.80 -5.16 -10.95
C LEU A 27 -1.24 -5.04 -9.49
N GLN A 28 -2.07 -4.04 -9.17
CA GLN A 28 -2.57 -3.85 -7.82
C GLN A 28 -3.50 -4.98 -7.39
N GLU A 29 -4.35 -5.49 -8.29
CA GLU A 29 -5.18 -6.68 -8.04
C GLU A 29 -4.33 -7.95 -7.85
N GLU A 30 -3.30 -8.16 -8.67
CA GLU A 30 -2.35 -9.27 -8.50
C GLU A 30 -1.62 -9.21 -7.16
N LEU A 31 -1.16 -8.01 -6.74
CA LEU A 31 -0.52 -7.80 -5.45
C LEU A 31 -1.46 -8.05 -4.28
N ASN A 32 -2.71 -7.62 -4.37
CA ASN A 32 -3.74 -7.89 -3.35
C ASN A 32 -4.01 -9.41 -3.23
N THR A 33 -4.06 -10.10 -4.37
CA THR A 33 -4.22 -11.56 -4.41
C THR A 33 -3.02 -12.25 -3.78
N TYR A 34 -1.81 -11.83 -4.15
CA TYR A 34 -0.57 -12.35 -3.58
C TYR A 34 -0.49 -12.13 -2.06
N GLN A 35 -0.87 -10.95 -1.56
CA GLN A 35 -0.96 -10.67 -0.13
C GLN A 35 -1.86 -11.69 0.57
N GLY A 36 -3.05 -11.93 0.02
CA GLY A 36 -3.98 -12.95 0.54
C GLY A 36 -3.35 -14.34 0.57
N CYS A 37 -2.70 -14.75 -0.52
CA CYS A 37 -2.01 -16.04 -0.59
C CYS A 37 -0.90 -16.15 0.47
N VAL A 38 -0.05 -15.14 0.63
CA VAL A 38 1.07 -15.17 1.59
C VAL A 38 0.59 -15.16 3.04
N ASN A 39 -0.45 -14.38 3.36
CA ASN A 39 -0.97 -14.25 4.72
C ASN A 39 -1.75 -15.51 5.15
N LEU A 40 -2.42 -16.17 4.21
CA LEU A 40 -3.16 -17.41 4.44
C LEU A 40 -2.31 -18.66 4.24
N ALA A 41 -1.14 -18.57 3.60
CA ALA A 41 -0.25 -19.71 3.44
C ALA A 41 0.30 -20.20 4.78
N ARG A 42 0.35 -21.53 4.94
CA ARG A 42 1.09 -22.14 6.03
C ARG A 42 2.58 -21.93 5.77
N LYS A 43 3.32 -21.43 6.76
CA LYS A 43 4.78 -21.30 6.64
C LYS A 43 5.42 -22.69 6.57
N HIS A 44 6.39 -22.84 5.68
CA HIS A 44 7.17 -24.07 5.58
C HIS A 44 7.97 -24.28 6.86
N HIS A 45 8.06 -25.52 7.32
CA HIS A 45 8.86 -25.87 8.49
C HIS A 45 10.35 -25.68 8.17
N ASP A 46 11.05 -24.86 8.96
CA ASP A 46 12.49 -24.66 8.89
C ASP A 46 13.08 -25.10 10.23
N CYS A 47 13.93 -26.13 10.24
CA CYS A 47 14.50 -26.68 11.47
C CYS A 47 15.48 -25.73 12.17
N ASN A 48 15.94 -24.67 11.48
CA ASN A 48 16.83 -23.66 12.05
C ASN A 48 16.06 -22.45 12.62
N LYS A 49 14.72 -22.41 12.48
CA LYS A 49 13.91 -21.25 12.87
C LYS A 49 12.66 -21.69 13.63
N VAL A 50 12.45 -21.08 14.80
CA VAL A 50 11.16 -21.18 15.50
C VAL A 50 10.17 -20.26 14.79
N LEU A 51 9.19 -20.85 14.11
CA LEU A 51 8.11 -20.13 13.44
C LEU A 51 6.81 -20.23 14.22
N PRO A 52 5.95 -19.20 14.18
CA PRO A 52 4.61 -19.28 14.75
C PRO A 52 3.85 -20.50 14.20
N HIS A 53 3.15 -21.24 15.06
CA HIS A 53 2.55 -22.53 14.73
C HIS A 53 1.28 -22.44 13.85
N GLY A 54 0.92 -21.26 13.36
CA GLY A 54 -0.31 -20.98 12.63
C GLY A 54 -0.11 -20.13 11.38
N ARG A 55 -1.18 -19.99 10.58
CA ARG A 55 -1.24 -19.03 9.47
C ARG A 55 -1.23 -17.62 10.05
N LEU A 56 -0.50 -16.71 9.41
CA LEU A 56 -0.29 -15.36 9.94
C LEU A 56 -1.62 -14.63 10.18
N GLU A 57 -2.53 -14.70 9.20
CA GLU A 57 -3.85 -14.07 9.31
C GLU A 57 -4.68 -14.64 10.48
N LEU A 58 -4.60 -15.95 10.71
CA LEU A 58 -5.34 -16.62 11.79
C LEU A 58 -4.75 -16.30 13.16
N ILE A 59 -3.42 -16.20 13.27
CA ILE A 59 -2.76 -15.76 14.52
C ILE A 59 -3.12 -14.31 14.81
N HIS A 60 -3.19 -13.46 13.78
CA HIS A 60 -3.56 -12.05 13.93
C HIS A 60 -5.03 -11.87 14.34
N MET A 61 -5.94 -12.70 13.84
CA MET A 61 -7.37 -12.60 14.14
C MET A 61 -7.77 -13.32 15.44
N SER A 62 -7.11 -14.43 15.77
CA SER A 62 -7.41 -15.27 16.92
C SER A 62 -6.14 -15.75 17.64
N PRO A 63 -5.33 -14.83 18.22
CA PRO A 63 -4.04 -15.19 18.83
C PRO A 63 -4.16 -16.20 19.99
N LYS A 64 -5.29 -16.17 20.72
CA LYS A 64 -5.58 -17.09 21.84
C LYS A 64 -5.58 -18.56 21.42
N ASP A 65 -6.08 -18.87 20.23
CA ASP A 65 -6.17 -20.24 19.72
C ASP A 65 -4.77 -20.84 19.44
N PHE A 66 -3.76 -19.98 19.31
CA PHE A 66 -2.36 -20.34 19.07
C PHE A 66 -1.47 -20.13 20.31
N GLY A 67 -2.05 -19.86 21.47
CA GLY A 67 -1.30 -19.60 22.70
C GLY A 67 -0.47 -18.30 22.65
N ALA A 68 -0.79 -17.38 21.74
CA ALA A 68 -0.11 -16.10 21.59
C ALA A 68 -0.86 -14.99 22.34
N LEU A 69 -0.10 -14.02 22.86
CA LEU A 69 -0.66 -12.78 23.39
C LEU A 69 -1.04 -11.83 22.25
N ASP A 70 -2.17 -11.15 22.42
CA ASP A 70 -2.62 -10.13 21.47
C ASP A 70 -2.01 -8.76 21.85
N PHE A 71 -1.10 -8.27 21.01
CA PHE A 71 -0.50 -6.93 21.15
C PHE A 71 -1.02 -5.97 20.08
N LYS A 72 -2.14 -6.28 19.43
CA LYS A 72 -2.67 -5.45 18.35
C LYS A 72 -3.10 -4.09 18.88
N VAL A 73 -2.54 -3.04 18.29
CA VAL A 73 -3.06 -1.69 18.44
C VAL A 73 -4.23 -1.55 17.46
N THR A 74 -5.45 -1.65 17.99
CA THR A 74 -6.65 -1.42 17.18
C THR A 74 -6.81 0.08 16.94
N VAL A 75 -6.61 0.49 15.70
CA VAL A 75 -6.91 1.86 15.27
C VAL A 75 -8.33 1.89 14.73
N ASP A 76 -9.14 2.82 15.22
CA ASP A 76 -10.49 3.05 14.70
C ASP A 76 -10.41 3.46 13.21
N PRO A 77 -11.07 2.73 12.29
CA PRO A 77 -11.13 3.12 10.89
C PRO A 77 -11.61 4.56 10.68
N ALA A 78 -12.52 5.05 11.52
CA ALA A 78 -12.98 6.43 11.45
C ALA A 78 -11.86 7.43 11.77
N ALA A 79 -10.99 7.11 12.73
CA ALA A 79 -9.82 7.93 13.05
C ALA A 79 -8.81 7.96 11.89
N ILE A 80 -8.58 6.83 11.22
CA ILE A 80 -7.74 6.79 10.01
C ILE A 80 -8.34 7.67 8.91
N GLN A 81 -9.66 7.60 8.70
CA GLN A 81 -10.32 8.41 7.69
C GLN A 81 -10.25 9.90 8.03
N GLN A 82 -10.39 10.27 9.31
CA GLN A 82 -10.20 11.65 9.76
C GLN A 82 -8.79 12.15 9.47
N VAL A 83 -7.75 11.39 9.82
CA VAL A 83 -6.35 11.72 9.52
C VAL A 83 -6.14 11.87 8.01
N ARG A 84 -6.69 10.97 7.20
CA ARG A 84 -6.63 11.08 5.74
C ARG A 84 -7.27 12.38 5.26
N ASN A 85 -8.46 12.74 5.76
CA ASN A 85 -9.13 13.97 5.36
C ASN A 85 -8.40 15.25 5.80
N ILE A 86 -7.63 15.18 6.90
CA ILE A 86 -6.82 16.30 7.40
C ILE A 86 -5.61 16.53 6.49
N TYR A 87 -4.89 15.46 6.15
CA TYR A 87 -3.60 15.57 5.46
C TYR A 87 -3.69 15.41 3.94
N ILE A 88 -4.73 14.76 3.45
CA ILE A 88 -4.88 14.47 2.03
C ILE A 88 -6.28 14.88 1.59
N LYS A 89 -6.33 15.89 0.73
CA LYS A 89 -7.57 16.28 0.08
C LYS A 89 -8.08 15.09 -0.74
N PRO A 90 -9.34 14.65 -0.59
CA PRO A 90 -9.86 13.50 -1.35
C PRO A 90 -9.82 13.73 -2.86
N ASP A 91 -9.88 14.99 -3.29
CA ASP A 91 -9.81 15.40 -4.70
C ASP A 91 -8.38 15.71 -5.17
N HIS A 92 -7.36 15.29 -4.42
CA HIS A 92 -5.96 15.55 -4.76
C HIS A 92 -5.56 14.79 -6.03
N LEU A 93 -4.90 15.50 -6.97
CA LEU A 93 -4.52 14.96 -8.28
C LEU A 93 -3.60 13.73 -8.20
N VAL A 94 -2.84 13.56 -7.11
CA VAL A 94 -2.01 12.38 -6.84
C VAL A 94 -2.79 11.05 -6.90
N PHE A 95 -4.10 11.08 -6.64
CA PHE A 95 -4.93 9.87 -6.72
C PHE A 95 -5.40 9.57 -8.15
N ASN A 96 -5.27 10.53 -9.06
CA ASN A 96 -5.61 10.33 -10.46
C ASN A 96 -4.41 9.70 -11.18
N LEU A 97 -4.55 8.43 -11.56
CA LEU A 97 -3.54 7.72 -12.35
C LEU A 97 -3.24 8.42 -13.70
N ILE A 98 -4.27 9.08 -14.25
CA ILE A 98 -4.23 9.85 -15.49
C ILE A 98 -5.19 11.04 -15.38
N PRO A 99 -5.04 12.10 -16.20
CA PRO A 99 -5.96 13.23 -16.20
C PRO A 99 -7.42 12.82 -16.41
N GLY A 100 -8.32 13.44 -15.65
CA GLY A 100 -9.75 13.12 -15.64
C GLY A 100 -10.41 13.03 -17.04
N PRO A 101 -10.21 14.01 -17.94
CA PRO A 101 -10.77 13.95 -19.30
C PRO A 101 -10.30 12.72 -20.09
N LEU A 102 -9.02 12.36 -19.95
CA LEU A 102 -8.47 11.18 -20.60
C LEU A 102 -9.05 9.90 -19.98
N ASN A 103 -9.24 9.87 -18.67
CA ASN A 103 -9.87 8.72 -17.99
C ASN A 103 -11.28 8.44 -18.51
N VAL A 104 -12.11 9.48 -18.65
CA VAL A 104 -13.47 9.34 -19.21
C VAL A 104 -13.40 8.77 -20.63
N PHE A 105 -12.50 9.31 -21.46
CA PHE A 105 -12.32 8.84 -22.83
C PHE A 105 -11.84 7.38 -22.91
N LEU A 106 -10.90 6.97 -22.06
CA LEU A 106 -10.42 5.59 -22.00
C LEU A 106 -11.52 4.64 -21.52
N CYS A 107 -12.32 5.04 -20.53
CA CYS A 107 -13.49 4.28 -20.10
C CYS A 107 -14.49 4.06 -21.26
N GLU A 108 -14.79 5.10 -22.04
CA GLU A 108 -15.64 4.96 -23.23
C GLU A 108 -15.06 4.00 -24.28
N CYS A 109 -13.76 4.07 -24.53
CA CYS A 109 -13.08 3.17 -25.45
C CYS A 109 -13.11 1.73 -24.94
N CYS A 110 -12.90 1.51 -23.64
CA CYS A 110 -12.97 0.20 -23.01
C CYS A 110 -14.40 -0.38 -23.05
N ASN A 111 -15.42 0.45 -22.81
CA ASN A 111 -16.83 0.06 -22.93
C ASN A 111 -17.18 -0.41 -24.35
N LYS A 112 -16.64 0.26 -25.39
CA LYS A 112 -16.81 -0.17 -26.80
C LYS A 112 -16.14 -1.50 -27.10
N LEU A 113 -15.05 -1.81 -26.41
CA LEU A 113 -14.35 -3.10 -26.50
C LEU A 113 -15.01 -4.21 -25.68
N GLY A 114 -16.06 -3.90 -24.92
CA GLY A 114 -16.77 -4.85 -24.07
C GLY A 114 -16.07 -5.17 -22.74
N CYS A 115 -15.18 -4.27 -22.27
CA CYS A 115 -14.45 -4.40 -21.00
C CYS A 115 -13.78 -5.78 -20.82
N PRO A 116 -12.78 -6.10 -21.68
CA PRO A 116 -12.11 -7.39 -21.61
C PRO A 116 -11.42 -7.60 -20.26
N VAL A 117 -11.51 -8.81 -19.72
CA VAL A 117 -10.86 -9.18 -18.45
C VAL A 117 -9.34 -9.12 -18.63
N VAL A 118 -8.69 -8.34 -17.76
CA VAL A 118 -7.24 -8.11 -17.77
C VAL A 118 -6.56 -9.14 -16.88
N ASN A 119 -5.86 -10.09 -17.51
CA ASN A 119 -5.06 -11.12 -16.87
C ASN A 119 -3.62 -11.04 -17.39
N ARG A 120 -2.68 -11.73 -16.76
CA ARG A 120 -1.27 -11.78 -17.20
C ARG A 120 -1.07 -12.11 -18.70
N SER A 121 -1.92 -12.98 -19.26
CA SER A 121 -1.84 -13.37 -20.68
C SER A 121 -2.61 -12.43 -21.63
N SER A 122 -3.57 -11.66 -21.13
CA SER A 122 -4.42 -10.77 -21.94
C SER A 122 -4.06 -9.29 -21.80
N VAL A 123 -3.30 -8.89 -20.78
CA VAL A 123 -3.01 -7.49 -20.46
C VAL A 123 -2.38 -6.72 -21.62
N TRP A 124 -1.41 -7.32 -22.32
CA TRP A 124 -0.81 -6.73 -23.52
C TRP A 124 -1.79 -6.64 -24.69
N THR A 125 -2.65 -7.65 -24.86
CA THR A 125 -3.68 -7.64 -25.91
C THR A 125 -4.70 -6.53 -25.68
N VAL A 126 -5.16 -6.36 -24.44
CA VAL A 126 -6.08 -5.29 -24.04
C VAL A 126 -5.43 -3.92 -24.26
N TYR A 127 -4.18 -3.75 -23.83
CA TYR A 127 -3.40 -2.54 -24.09
C TYR A 127 -3.33 -2.21 -25.59
N CYS A 128 -2.94 -3.18 -26.44
CA CYS A 128 -2.83 -2.97 -27.88
C CYS A 128 -4.19 -2.64 -28.54
N GLN A 129 -5.27 -3.33 -28.13
CA GLN A 129 -6.62 -3.07 -28.64
C GLN A 129 -7.09 -1.66 -28.27
N LEU A 130 -6.92 -1.29 -27.00
CA LEU A 130 -7.29 0.03 -26.50
C LEU A 130 -6.49 1.13 -27.21
N TYR A 131 -5.18 0.93 -27.34
CA TYR A 131 -4.30 1.85 -28.06
C TYR A 131 -4.67 2.01 -29.54
N ALA A 132 -5.01 0.91 -30.23
CA ALA A 132 -5.46 0.95 -31.61
C ALA A 132 -6.77 1.72 -31.78
N VAL A 133 -7.73 1.52 -30.87
CA VAL A 133 -9.00 2.29 -30.86
C VAL A 133 -8.71 3.78 -30.69
N ILE A 134 -7.84 4.14 -29.75
CA ILE A 134 -7.46 5.53 -29.49
C ILE A 134 -6.78 6.15 -30.73
N GLN A 135 -5.87 5.44 -31.39
CA GLN A 135 -5.25 5.93 -32.62
C GLN A 135 -6.26 6.19 -33.74
N CYS A 136 -7.28 5.35 -33.87
CA CYS A 136 -8.37 5.58 -34.82
C CYS A 136 -9.14 6.87 -34.49
N TYR A 137 -9.31 7.20 -33.20
CA TYR A 137 -9.95 8.44 -32.75
C TYR A 137 -9.03 9.68 -32.79
N ALA A 138 -7.72 9.52 -32.61
CA ALA A 138 -6.72 10.58 -32.59
C ALA A 138 -6.52 11.30 -33.94
N LYS A 139 -7.14 10.81 -35.03
CA LYS A 139 -7.36 11.58 -36.26
C LYS A 139 -8.35 12.74 -36.08
N THR A 140 -8.84 12.97 -34.85
CA THR A 140 -9.70 14.10 -34.46
C THR A 140 -8.98 14.93 -33.37
N PRO A 141 -8.79 16.25 -33.51
CA PRO A 141 -7.60 16.92 -32.93
C PRO A 141 -7.63 17.52 -31.50
N PRO A 142 -8.63 17.43 -30.59
CA PRO A 142 -8.57 18.27 -29.39
C PRO A 142 -8.06 17.61 -28.09
N ILE A 143 -7.86 16.29 -28.01
CA ILE A 143 -7.59 15.63 -26.71
C ILE A 143 -6.13 15.82 -26.22
N LEU A 144 -5.16 15.90 -27.14
CA LEU A 144 -3.74 15.98 -26.79
C LEU A 144 -3.30 17.37 -26.31
N ALA A 145 -4.07 18.43 -26.60
CA ALA A 145 -3.72 19.80 -26.20
C ALA A 145 -3.85 20.05 -24.69
N SER A 146 -4.56 19.17 -23.97
CA SER A 146 -4.79 19.28 -22.53
C SER A 146 -3.76 18.53 -21.68
N ILE A 147 -2.75 17.90 -22.29
CA ILE A 147 -1.76 17.03 -21.60
C ILE A 147 -0.64 17.84 -20.93
N ASN A 148 -0.62 19.18 -21.06
CA ASN A 148 0.25 20.04 -20.26
C ASN A 148 -0.19 19.96 -18.78
N THR A 149 0.34 18.96 -18.10
CA THR A 149 0.16 18.76 -16.67
C THR A 149 1.35 19.46 -16.01
N GLU A 150 1.17 20.73 -15.69
CA GLU A 150 1.99 21.37 -14.67
C GLU A 150 1.71 20.59 -13.38
N MET A 151 2.63 19.72 -13.00
CA MET A 151 2.66 19.19 -11.64
C MET A 151 2.96 20.39 -10.75
N GLU A 152 1.93 21.01 -10.17
CA GLU A 152 2.12 21.85 -9.00
C GLU A 152 2.77 20.96 -7.93
N ASP A 153 4.06 21.23 -7.70
CA ASP A 153 4.81 20.69 -6.57
C ASP A 153 4.22 21.34 -5.32
N ASP A 154 3.13 20.75 -4.81
CA ASP A 154 2.58 21.09 -3.51
C ASP A 154 3.64 20.71 -2.46
N GLU A 155 4.59 21.62 -2.24
CA GLU A 155 5.62 21.53 -1.22
C GLU A 155 4.90 21.44 0.15
N LEU A 156 4.67 20.21 0.61
CA LEU A 156 4.09 19.93 1.91
C LEU A 156 5.05 20.42 2.99
N THR A 157 4.82 21.63 3.50
CA THR A 157 5.53 22.15 4.67
C THR A 157 5.37 21.16 5.84
N LEU A 158 6.49 20.64 6.33
CA LEU A 158 6.53 19.79 7.52
C LEU A 158 5.81 20.48 8.69
N LEU A 159 5.03 19.71 9.44
CA LEU A 159 4.41 20.15 10.69
C LEU A 159 5.45 20.80 11.61
N ASP A 160 5.06 21.91 12.22
CA ASP A 160 5.93 22.66 13.13
C ASP A 160 6.38 21.76 14.30
N GLY A 161 7.69 21.62 14.49
CA GLY A 161 8.31 20.72 15.49
C GLY A 161 8.79 19.34 14.99
N LEU A 162 8.61 19.00 13.71
CA LEU A 162 9.12 17.75 13.10
C LEU A 162 10.44 17.91 12.32
N GLN A 163 10.98 19.14 12.26
CA GLN A 163 12.21 19.46 11.53
C GLN A 163 13.48 18.89 12.19
N ASP A 164 13.39 18.56 13.48
CA ASP A 164 14.50 18.07 14.31
C ASP A 164 14.30 16.62 14.75
N LEU A 165 13.67 15.76 13.94
CA LEU A 165 13.72 14.33 14.22
C LEU A 165 15.19 13.90 14.19
N PRO A 166 15.79 13.52 15.32
CA PRO A 166 17.11 12.97 15.30
C PRO A 166 16.94 11.59 14.68
N PHE A 167 17.31 11.45 13.41
CA PHE A 167 17.80 10.18 12.89
C PHE A 167 19.12 9.91 13.62
N LEU A 168 19.05 9.66 14.94
CA LEU A 168 20.19 9.35 15.75
C LEU A 168 20.70 8.02 15.20
N LYS A 169 21.79 8.09 14.44
CA LYS A 169 22.83 7.06 14.37
C LYS A 169 23.37 6.87 15.80
N SER A 170 22.56 6.30 16.69
CA SER A 170 23.07 5.60 17.85
C SER A 170 22.65 4.16 17.71
N GLU A 171 23.66 3.33 17.48
CA GLU A 171 23.64 1.91 17.77
C GLU A 171 22.92 1.67 19.10
N ILE A 172 22.20 0.54 19.20
CA ILE A 172 21.36 0.09 20.34
C ILE A 172 19.87 0.43 20.18
N HIS A 173 19.26 -0.02 19.08
CA HIS A 173 17.89 -0.54 19.17
C HIS A 173 18.00 -1.98 19.66
N TYR A 174 17.92 -2.18 20.98
CA TYR A 174 17.87 -3.52 21.57
C TYR A 174 16.52 -4.15 21.21
N TYR A 175 16.51 -4.98 20.17
CA TYR A 175 15.39 -5.85 19.83
C TYR A 175 15.16 -6.84 20.99
N MET A 176 14.21 -6.54 21.88
CA MET A 176 13.72 -7.44 22.93
C MET A 176 12.75 -8.50 22.36
N GLY A 177 13.05 -9.07 21.20
CA GLY A 177 12.25 -10.19 20.67
C GLY A 177 12.63 -11.47 21.38
N ASN A 178 11.64 -12.10 22.04
CA ASN A 178 11.66 -13.46 22.60
C ASN A 178 12.05 -13.64 24.09
N VAL A 179 11.79 -12.68 24.97
CA VAL A 179 11.78 -13.00 26.42
C VAL A 179 10.50 -13.80 26.73
N GLY A 180 10.67 -15.08 27.13
CA GLY A 180 9.59 -15.92 27.67
C GLY A 180 8.70 -16.66 26.66
N GLY A 181 9.17 -16.92 25.43
CA GLY A 181 8.40 -17.72 24.45
C GLY A 181 7.07 -17.10 24.03
N GLY A 182 6.92 -15.77 24.12
CA GLY A 182 5.69 -15.06 23.78
C GLY A 182 4.67 -14.93 24.93
N LEU A 183 5.01 -15.36 26.14
CA LEU A 183 4.13 -15.28 27.32
C LEU A 183 4.25 -13.97 28.12
N GLY A 184 5.10 -13.04 27.67
CA GLY A 184 5.33 -11.78 28.37
C GLY A 184 6.03 -11.93 29.73
N LEU A 185 6.36 -10.81 30.37
CA LEU A 185 6.90 -10.80 31.73
C LEU A 185 5.78 -11.18 32.71
N SER A 186 5.98 -12.26 33.46
CA SER A 186 5.10 -12.64 34.56
C SER A 186 5.06 -11.52 35.60
N LYS A 187 3.88 -10.89 35.73
CA LYS A 187 3.42 -9.97 36.79
C LYS A 187 4.53 -9.33 37.64
N TYR A 188 5.21 -8.33 37.07
CA TYR A 188 5.76 -7.25 37.88
C TYR A 188 5.42 -5.93 37.18
N PHE A 189 4.51 -5.18 37.79
CA PHE A 189 4.26 -3.80 37.41
C PHE A 189 5.42 -2.96 37.90
N ILE A 190 6.29 -2.53 36.99
CA ILE A 190 7.16 -1.38 37.24
C ILE A 190 6.41 -0.17 36.69
N VAL A 191 5.71 0.54 37.58
CA VAL A 191 5.23 1.89 37.27
C VAL A 191 6.38 2.84 37.56
N LEU A 192 7.04 3.31 36.50
CA LEU A 192 7.87 4.50 36.58
C LEU A 192 6.96 5.70 36.39
N GLN A 193 6.65 6.39 37.48
CA GLN A 193 6.34 7.79 37.37
C GLN A 193 7.24 8.56 38.33
N ALA A 194 8.13 9.37 37.75
CA ALA A 194 8.60 10.54 38.45
C ALA A 194 7.58 11.68 38.23
N PRO A 195 7.33 12.52 39.25
CA PRO A 195 8.02 12.54 40.53
C PRO A 195 7.20 11.83 41.62
N CYS A 196 7.82 10.92 42.40
CA CYS A 196 7.76 10.84 43.87
C CYS A 196 7.97 9.42 44.45
N ILE A 197 9.02 9.31 45.27
CA ILE A 197 9.20 8.57 46.54
C ILE A 197 8.55 7.17 46.67
N LEU A 198 9.42 6.16 46.86
CA LEU A 198 9.10 4.78 47.23
C LEU A 198 8.54 4.67 48.65
N LEU A 199 7.32 4.16 48.79
CA LEU A 199 6.85 3.52 50.03
C LEU A 199 6.28 2.13 49.71
N VAL A 200 6.90 1.12 50.31
CA VAL A 200 6.47 -0.28 50.26
C VAL A 200 5.47 -0.52 51.38
N GLY A 201 4.21 -0.80 51.03
CA GLY A 201 3.19 -1.26 51.96
C GLY A 201 2.68 -2.64 51.54
N SER A 202 2.83 -3.63 52.41
CA SER A 202 2.26 -4.97 52.27
C SER A 202 0.93 -5.02 53.02
N SER A 203 -0.12 -5.52 52.37
CA SER A 203 -1.33 -5.97 53.06
C SER A 203 -1.80 -7.28 52.40
N TYR A 204 -1.96 -8.26 53.28
CA TYR A 204 -2.28 -9.67 53.07
C TYR A 204 -3.49 -9.95 52.18
#